data_AF-A0AAD1SCA7-F1
#
_entry.id   AF-A0AAD1SCA7-F1
#
_cell.length_a   1.000
_cell.length_b   1.000
_cell.length_c   1.000
_cell.angle_alpha   90.00
_cell.angle_beta   90.00
_cell.angle_gamma   90.00
#
_symmetry.space_group_name_H-M   'P 1'
#
loop_
_entity.id
_entity.type
_entity.pdbx_description
1 polymer ?
#
loop_
_entity_poly.entity_id
_entity_poly.type
_entity_poly.pdbx_seq_one_letter_code
_entity_poly.pdbx_strand_id
1 'polypeptide(L)'
;MINKQKSKSYIAQPRDHQGRVQRLPDAIAKVAHSYCENLYSTKTARNHAQPNRKTAAIHAYLETNIHMKITEDAKRTLETPLTLEELTAAVKTTKPSKSPGPDDLTIPYNKQFADILYPQVLTALNSLTDEQKLTTQTLAANVTLTSKDGNICSY
;
A
#
# COMPACT_ATOMS: atom_id res chain seq x y z
N MET A 1 26.74 23.77 14.83
CA MET A 1 25.58 22.94 15.24
C MET A 1 24.37 23.32 14.40
N ILE A 2 23.94 22.49 13.45
CA ILE A 2 22.76 22.75 12.61
C ILE A 2 21.55 22.12 13.29
N ASN A 3 20.62 22.93 13.77
CA ASN A 3 19.42 22.48 14.47
C ASN A 3 18.40 21.97 13.46
N LYS A 4 18.32 20.65 13.27
CA LYS A 4 17.38 20.00 12.34
C LYS A 4 15.99 20.02 12.97
N GLN A 5 15.17 21.03 12.64
CA GLN A 5 13.77 21.07 13.06
C GLN A 5 13.04 19.83 12.51
N LYS A 6 12.65 18.91 13.41
CA LYS A 6 11.80 17.77 13.06
C LYS A 6 10.41 18.31 12.72
N SER A 7 10.00 18.22 11.45
CA SER A 7 8.63 18.49 11.06
C SER A 7 7.69 17.47 11.72
N LYS A 8 6.59 17.94 12.29
CA LYS A 8 5.56 17.06 12.86
C LYS A 8 4.94 16.23 11.72
N SER A 9 4.92 14.91 11.87
CA SER A 9 4.39 13.97 10.86
C SER A 9 2.86 13.82 10.90
N TYR A 10 2.16 14.64 11.69
CA TYR A 10 0.71 14.56 11.86
C TYR A 10 0.05 15.89 11.53
N ILE A 11 -1.15 15.81 10.95
CA ILE A 11 -2.00 16.97 10.71
C ILE A 11 -2.74 17.24 12.03
N ALA A 12 -2.35 18.31 12.74
CA ALA A 12 -2.99 18.66 14.00
C ALA A 12 -4.45 19.09 13.82
N GLN A 13 -4.75 19.75 12.70
CA GLN A 13 -6.08 20.26 12.37
C GLN A 13 -6.27 20.21 10.84
N PRO A 14 -7.37 19.63 10.33
CA PRO A 14 -7.67 19.64 8.90
C PRO A 14 -7.94 21.08 8.47
N ARG A 15 -7.14 21.56 7.52
CA ARG A 15 -7.23 22.93 6.98
C ARG A 15 -7.55 22.87 5.49
N ASP A 16 -8.43 23.75 5.05
CA ASP A 16 -8.69 23.93 3.62
C ASP A 16 -7.52 24.61 2.91
N HIS A 17 -7.62 24.74 1.59
CA HIS A 17 -6.62 25.42 0.74
C HIS A 17 -6.43 26.90 1.10
N GLN A 18 -7.34 27.48 1.88
CA GLN A 18 -7.26 28.86 2.39
C GLN A 18 -6.68 28.92 3.81
N GLY A 19 -6.24 27.78 4.37
CA GLY A 19 -5.66 27.68 5.71
C GLY A 19 -6.68 27.69 6.86
N ARG A 20 -7.98 27.68 6.55
CA ARG A 20 -9.06 27.69 7.55
C ARG A 20 -9.30 26.30 8.11
N VAL A 21 -9.42 26.21 9.42
CA VAL A 21 -9.67 24.94 10.12
C VAL A 21 -11.11 24.50 9.88
N GLN A 22 -11.28 23.30 9.35
CA GLN A 22 -12.59 22.71 9.11
C GLN A 22 -12.98 21.81 10.26
N ARG A 23 -14.22 21.96 10.75
CA ARG A 23 -14.76 21.17 11.87
C ARG A 23 -16.00 20.35 11.50
N LEU A 24 -16.62 20.64 10.36
CA LEU A 24 -17.78 19.91 9.86
C LEU A 24 -17.33 18.61 9.17
N PRO A 25 -18.02 17.47 9.39
CA PRO A 25 -17.63 16.19 8.80
C PRO A 25 -17.42 16.24 7.29
N ASP A 26 -18.38 16.82 6.54
CA ASP A 26 -18.30 16.93 5.08
C ASP A 26 -17.12 17.79 4.60
N ALA A 27 -16.83 18.85 5.35
CA ALA A 27 -15.73 19.76 5.03
C ALA A 27 -14.37 19.11 5.32
N ILE A 28 -14.28 18.32 6.40
CA ILE A 28 -13.08 17.53 6.72
C ILE A 28 -12.86 16.45 5.66
N ALA A 29 -13.92 15.75 5.23
CA ALA A 29 -13.84 14.75 4.17
C ALA A 29 -13.32 15.35 2.85
N LYS A 30 -13.78 16.54 2.46
CA LYS A 30 -13.27 17.27 1.29
C LYS A 30 -11.79 17.62 1.41
N VAL A 31 -11.34 18.06 2.58
CA VAL A 31 -9.93 18.35 2.85
C VAL A 31 -9.09 17.09 2.76
N ALA A 32 -9.54 15.97 3.34
CA ALA A 32 -8.86 14.69 3.28
C ALA A 32 -8.79 14.16 1.83
N HIS A 33 -9.88 14.25 1.08
CA HIS A 33 -9.93 13.87 -0.33
C HIS A 33 -8.92 14.66 -1.16
N SER A 34 -8.93 16.00 -1.05
CA SER A 34 -8.00 16.85 -1.77
C SER A 34 -6.53 16.59 -1.38
N TYR A 35 -6.26 16.32 -0.11
CA TYR A 35 -4.93 15.93 0.35
C TYR A 35 -4.46 14.62 -0.29
N CYS A 36 -5.30 13.58 -0.24
CA CYS A 36 -5.02 12.28 -0.84
C CYS A 36 -4.85 12.39 -2.36
N GLU A 37 -5.74 13.10 -3.05
CA GLU A 37 -5.59 13.37 -4.48
C GLU A 37 -4.25 14.06 -4.77
N ASN A 38 -3.88 15.11 -4.05
CA ASN A 38 -2.59 15.75 -4.26
C ASN A 38 -1.40 14.82 -3.96
N LEU A 39 -1.51 13.96 -2.96
CA LEU A 39 -0.48 12.98 -2.61
C LEU A 39 -0.27 11.97 -3.75
N TYR A 40 -1.35 11.48 -4.36
CA TYR A 40 -1.30 10.42 -5.36
C TYR A 40 -1.25 10.92 -6.82
N SER A 41 -1.79 12.11 -7.11
CA SER A 41 -1.70 12.78 -8.43
C SER A 41 -0.29 13.19 -8.80
N THR A 42 0.62 13.32 -7.82
CA THR A 42 2.05 13.57 -8.10
C THR A 42 2.77 12.38 -8.73
N LYS A 43 2.11 11.22 -8.93
CA LYS A 43 2.70 10.02 -9.54
C LYS A 43 2.23 9.72 -10.97
N THR A 44 1.03 10.14 -11.39
CA THR A 44 0.50 9.81 -12.73
C THR A 44 0.94 10.78 -13.84
N ALA A 45 1.43 11.98 -13.50
CA ALA A 45 2.08 12.89 -14.47
C ALA A 45 3.60 12.72 -14.54
N ARG A 46 4.20 11.74 -13.83
CA ARG A 46 5.62 11.41 -13.97
C ARG A 46 5.82 10.36 -15.06
N ASN A 47 5.44 10.75 -16.27
CA ASN A 47 6.00 10.12 -17.46
C ASN A 47 7.54 10.18 -17.34
N HIS A 48 8.16 9.01 -17.19
CA HIS A 48 9.44 8.49 -17.70
C HIS A 48 10.57 9.39 -18.27
N ALA A 49 10.57 10.72 -18.13
CA ALA A 49 11.54 11.57 -18.82
C ALA A 49 11.89 12.85 -18.06
N GLN A 50 12.42 12.75 -16.83
CA GLN A 50 13.56 13.53 -16.34
C GLN A 50 13.68 13.45 -14.80
N PRO A 51 14.86 13.12 -14.26
CA PRO A 51 15.10 13.19 -12.83
C PRO A 51 15.14 14.66 -12.40
N ASN A 52 14.10 15.12 -11.69
CA ASN A 52 14.23 16.38 -10.96
C ASN A 52 15.25 16.23 -9.81
N ARG A 53 15.84 17.34 -9.35
CA ARG A 53 16.90 17.36 -8.31
C ARG A 53 16.58 16.55 -7.05
N LYS A 54 15.30 16.36 -6.69
CA LYS A 54 14.90 15.56 -5.53
C LYS A 54 15.06 14.06 -5.79
N THR A 55 14.77 13.59 -7.00
CA THR A 55 14.97 12.19 -7.40
C THR A 55 16.46 11.82 -7.35
N ALA A 56 17.35 12.69 -7.84
CA ALA A 56 18.80 12.47 -7.77
C ALA A 56 19.32 12.39 -6.33
N ALA A 57 18.84 13.27 -5.44
CA ALA A 57 19.21 13.22 -4.02
C ALA A 57 18.69 11.95 -3.30
N ILE A 58 17.49 11.48 -3.67
CA ILE A 58 16.95 10.22 -3.17
C ILE A 58 17.80 9.05 -3.67
N HIS A 59 18.13 8.99 -4.97
CA HIS A 59 18.99 7.94 -5.52
C HIS A 59 20.37 7.92 -4.84
N ALA A 60 21.04 9.07 -4.72
CA ALA A 60 22.32 9.17 -4.02
C ALA A 60 22.22 8.70 -2.56
N TYR A 61 21.14 9.05 -1.86
CA TYR A 61 20.90 8.57 -0.50
C TYR A 61 20.70 7.05 -0.45
N LEU A 62 19.89 6.48 -1.33
CA LEU A 62 19.66 5.03 -1.38
C LEU A 62 20.94 4.27 -1.72
N GLU A 63 21.73 4.75 -2.68
CA GLU A 63 23.01 4.15 -3.06
C GLU A 63 24.05 4.21 -1.94
N THR A 64 24.07 5.30 -1.17
CA THR A 64 25.04 5.49 -0.08
C THR A 64 24.62 4.80 1.22
N ASN A 65 23.32 4.63 1.47
CA ASN A 65 22.81 4.20 2.78
C ASN A 65 22.13 2.81 2.76
N ILE A 66 21.70 2.31 1.60
CA ILE A 66 21.11 0.97 1.47
C ILE A 66 22.13 0.03 0.82
N HIS A 67 22.77 -0.77 1.66
CA HIS A 67 23.78 -1.75 1.24
C HIS A 67 23.20 -3.15 0.99
N MET A 68 21.95 -3.39 1.39
CA MET A 68 21.26 -4.65 1.10
C MET A 68 20.74 -4.64 -0.33
N LYS A 69 21.59 -5.06 -1.26
CA LYS A 69 21.16 -5.46 -2.59
C LYS A 69 20.87 -6.95 -2.57
N ILE A 70 19.67 -7.34 -3.01
CA ILE A 70 19.37 -8.74 -3.28
C ILE A 70 20.33 -9.26 -4.35
N THR A 71 20.85 -10.46 -4.16
CA THR A 71 21.73 -11.11 -5.14
C THR A 71 20.96 -11.43 -6.41
N GLU A 72 21.65 -11.57 -7.54
CA GLU A 72 21.00 -11.99 -8.79
C GLU A 72 20.32 -13.35 -8.65
N ASP A 73 20.88 -14.26 -7.85
CA ASP A 73 20.24 -15.53 -7.55
C ASP A 73 18.94 -15.35 -6.75
N ALA A 74 18.93 -14.47 -5.74
CA ALA A 74 17.72 -14.16 -5.00
C ALA A 74 16.65 -13.51 -5.90
N LYS A 75 17.04 -12.65 -6.85
CA LYS A 75 16.11 -12.10 -7.84
C LYS A 75 15.49 -13.20 -8.70
N ARG A 76 16.31 -14.09 -9.24
CA ARG A 76 15.82 -15.22 -10.07
C ARG A 76 14.83 -16.08 -9.29
N THR A 77 15.11 -16.38 -8.02
CA THR A 77 14.18 -17.11 -7.16
C THR A 77 12.88 -16.34 -6.91
N LEU A 78 12.93 -15.01 -6.77
CA LEU A 78 11.73 -14.19 -6.60
C LEU A 78 10.90 -14.07 -7.90
N GLU A 79 11.51 -14.33 -9.05
CA GLU A 79 10.86 -14.34 -10.36
C GLU A 79 10.30 -15.72 -10.76
N THR A 80 10.56 -16.78 -9.98
CA THR A 80 9.96 -18.09 -10.26
C THR A 80 8.45 -18.09 -9.94
N PRO A 81 7.64 -18.87 -10.68
CA PRO A 81 6.22 -19.02 -10.38
C PRO A 81 6.00 -19.49 -8.94
N LEU A 82 4.95 -18.95 -8.31
CA LEU A 82 4.54 -19.36 -6.97
C LEU A 82 4.11 -20.83 -6.96
N THR A 83 4.38 -21.50 -5.85
CA THR A 83 3.95 -22.87 -5.58
C THR A 83 2.72 -22.90 -4.67
N LEU A 84 1.98 -24.01 -4.71
CA LEU A 84 0.83 -24.23 -3.82
C LEU A 84 1.25 -24.30 -2.35
N GLU A 85 2.44 -24.82 -2.07
CA GLU A 85 3.00 -24.90 -0.73
C GLU A 85 3.26 -23.51 -0.14
N GLU A 86 3.90 -22.63 -0.91
CA GLU A 86 4.15 -21.24 -0.51
C GLU A 86 2.84 -20.50 -0.23
N LEU A 87 1.86 -20.63 -1.12
CA LEU A 87 0.53 -20.04 -0.94
C LEU A 87 -0.14 -20.58 0.35
N THR A 88 -0.10 -21.89 0.55
CA THR A 88 -0.70 -22.54 1.72
C THR A 88 -0.02 -22.10 3.02
N ALA A 89 1.31 -22.02 3.03
CA ALA A 89 2.09 -21.57 4.18
C ALA A 89 1.80 -20.09 4.51
N ALA A 90 1.70 -19.23 3.49
CA ALA A 90 1.37 -17.82 3.65
C ALA A 90 -0.01 -17.63 4.28
N VAL A 91 -1.04 -18.34 3.81
CA VAL A 91 -2.38 -18.21 4.40
C VAL A 91 -2.46 -18.85 5.79
N LYS A 92 -1.77 -19.98 6.03
CA LYS A 92 -1.72 -20.62 7.36
C LYS A 92 -1.15 -19.69 8.43
N THR A 93 -0.07 -18.99 8.12
CA THR A 93 0.59 -18.03 9.04
C THR A 93 -0.17 -16.73 9.22
N THR A 94 -1.17 -16.45 8.38
CA THR A 94 -2.02 -15.26 8.51
C THR A 94 -2.91 -15.35 9.74
N LYS A 95 -2.91 -14.27 10.55
CA LYS A 95 -3.69 -14.15 11.79
C LYS A 95 -5.20 -14.13 11.47
N PRO A 96 -6.04 -14.88 12.21
CA PRO A 96 -7.49 -14.91 11.96
C PRO A 96 -8.21 -13.57 12.21
N SER A 97 -7.66 -12.72 13.08
CA SER A 97 -8.24 -11.42 13.46
C SER A 97 -8.01 -10.30 12.44
N LYS A 98 -7.55 -10.63 11.24
CA LYS A 98 -7.41 -9.67 10.15
C LYS A 98 -8.79 -9.40 9.55
N SER A 99 -9.06 -8.13 9.26
CA SER A 99 -10.27 -7.73 8.55
C SER A 99 -10.35 -8.42 7.19
N PRO A 100 -11.55 -8.84 6.76
CA PRO A 100 -11.75 -9.42 5.44
C PRO A 100 -11.44 -8.42 4.33
N GLY A 101 -11.22 -8.94 3.13
CA GLY A 101 -11.07 -8.13 1.92
C GLY A 101 -12.40 -7.53 1.46
N PRO A 102 -12.42 -6.85 0.30
CA PRO A 102 -13.66 -6.32 -0.29
C PRO A 102 -14.64 -7.42 -0.76
N ASP A 103 -14.23 -8.69 -0.72
CA ASP A 103 -15.05 -9.87 -0.98
C ASP A 103 -15.78 -10.38 0.28
N ASP A 104 -15.56 -9.74 1.44
CA ASP A 104 -16.07 -10.13 2.76
C ASP A 104 -15.68 -11.55 3.21
N LEU A 105 -14.71 -12.19 2.53
CA LEU A 105 -14.25 -13.52 2.89
C LEU A 105 -13.22 -13.46 4.02
N THR A 106 -13.53 -14.13 5.12
CA THR A 106 -12.67 -14.15 6.30
C THR A 106 -11.48 -15.12 6.13
N ILE A 107 -10.42 -14.94 6.92
CA ILE A 107 -9.29 -15.87 6.93
C ILE A 107 -9.70 -17.31 7.30
N PRO A 108 -10.57 -17.55 8.30
CA PRO A 108 -11.11 -18.88 8.57
C PRO A 108 -11.83 -19.51 7.36
N TYR A 109 -12.62 -18.72 6.63
CA TYR A 109 -13.28 -19.19 5.40
C TYR A 109 -12.25 -19.66 4.37
N ASN A 110 -11.24 -18.83 4.08
CA ASN A 110 -10.17 -19.18 3.14
C ASN A 110 -9.44 -20.47 3.54
N LYS A 111 -9.17 -20.66 4.84
CA LYS A 111 -8.53 -21.88 5.36
C LYS A 111 -9.42 -23.11 5.25
N GLN A 112 -10.73 -22.96 5.46
CA GLN A 112 -11.70 -24.05 5.39
C GLN A 112 -11.86 -24.59 3.96
N PHE A 113 -11.81 -23.71 2.96
CA PHE A 113 -12.01 -24.06 1.54
C PHE A 113 -10.70 -24.05 0.74
N ALA A 114 -9.56 -24.19 1.42
CA ALA A 114 -8.23 -24.11 0.82
C ALA A 114 -8.05 -25.05 -0.39
N ASP A 115 -8.53 -26.29 -0.26
CA ASP A 115 -8.38 -27.33 -1.31
C ASP A 115 -9.10 -26.96 -2.61
N ILE A 116 -10.15 -26.13 -2.53
CA ILE A 116 -10.95 -25.69 -3.66
C ILE A 116 -10.41 -24.35 -4.19
N LEU A 117 -10.13 -23.41 -3.29
CA LEU A 117 -9.80 -22.03 -3.64
C LEU A 117 -8.34 -21.86 -4.08
N TYR A 118 -7.39 -22.48 -3.39
CA TYR A 118 -5.97 -22.17 -3.57
C TYR A 118 -5.43 -22.56 -4.94
N PRO A 119 -5.83 -23.67 -5.57
CA PRO A 119 -5.42 -23.97 -6.95
C PRO A 119 -5.84 -22.86 -7.93
N GLN A 120 -7.06 -22.35 -7.81
CA GLN A 120 -7.57 -21.28 -8.67
C GLN A 120 -6.85 -19.95 -8.42
N VAL A 121 -6.62 -19.61 -7.15
CA VAL A 121 -5.87 -18.42 -6.75
C VAL A 121 -4.43 -18.49 -7.25
N LEU A 122 -3.79 -19.66 -7.17
CA LEU A 122 -2.42 -19.86 -7.65
C LEU A 122 -2.31 -19.64 -9.15
N THR A 123 -3.23 -20.20 -9.93
CA THR A 123 -3.30 -19.96 -11.38
C THR A 123 -3.44 -18.47 -11.67
N ALA A 124 -4.38 -17.79 -11.02
CA ALA A 124 -4.57 -16.36 -11.23
C ALA A 124 -3.32 -15.54 -10.90
N LEU A 125 -2.65 -15.81 -9.77
CA LEU A 125 -1.44 -15.10 -9.37
C LEU A 125 -0.28 -15.30 -10.34
N ASN A 126 -0.05 -16.53 -10.80
CA ASN A 126 1.02 -16.83 -11.76
C ASN A 126 0.70 -16.31 -13.17
N SER A 127 -0.58 -16.10 -13.54
CA SER A 127 -0.94 -15.44 -14.79
C SER A 127 -0.64 -13.93 -14.77
N LEU A 128 -0.61 -13.28 -13.60
CA LEU A 128 -0.27 -11.85 -13.49
C LEU A 128 1.19 -11.56 -13.86
N THR A 129 2.08 -12.52 -13.59
CA THR A 129 3.50 -12.44 -13.97
C THR A 129 3.72 -12.49 -15.48
N ASP A 130 2.88 -13.24 -16.20
CA ASP A 130 3.00 -13.40 -17.65
C ASP A 130 2.36 -12.24 -18.43
N GLU A 131 1.18 -11.77 -17.99
CA GLU A 131 0.41 -10.77 -18.75
C GLU A 131 0.74 -9.31 -18.37
N GLN A 132 1.51 -9.08 -17.30
CA GLN A 132 1.86 -7.76 -16.72
C GLN A 132 0.66 -6.81 -16.51
N LYS A 133 -0.57 -7.33 -16.54
CA LYS A 133 -1.79 -6.53 -16.43
C LYS A 133 -2.54 -6.89 -15.15
N LEU A 134 -2.31 -6.09 -14.13
CA LEU A 134 -3.17 -6.07 -12.95
C LEU A 134 -4.53 -5.49 -13.34
N THR A 135 -5.62 -6.12 -12.88
CA THR A 135 -6.96 -5.55 -13.10
C THR A 135 -7.10 -4.24 -12.35
N THR A 136 -8.03 -3.37 -12.77
CA THR A 136 -8.31 -2.09 -12.10
C THR A 136 -8.70 -2.28 -10.63
N GLN A 137 -9.36 -3.40 -10.29
CA GLN A 137 -9.66 -3.76 -8.91
C GLN A 137 -8.41 -4.17 -8.12
N THR A 138 -7.48 -4.90 -8.74
CA THR A 138 -6.19 -5.25 -8.10
C THR A 138 -5.34 -4.02 -7.82
N LEU A 139 -5.50 -2.96 -8.63
CA LEU A 139 -4.86 -1.65 -8.44
C LEU A 139 -5.64 -0.74 -7.48
N ALA A 140 -6.88 -1.08 -7.15
CA ALA A 140 -7.70 -0.26 -6.26
C ALA A 140 -7.15 -0.35 -4.83
N ALA A 141 -6.83 0.80 -4.25
CA ALA A 141 -6.37 0.89 -2.86
C ALA A 141 -7.56 1.13 -1.93
N ASN A 142 -7.75 0.23 -0.96
CA ASN A 142 -8.69 0.44 0.14
C ASN A 142 -8.06 1.35 1.20
N VAL A 143 -8.58 2.57 1.35
CA VAL A 143 -8.12 3.54 2.35
C VAL A 143 -9.08 3.52 3.54
N THR A 144 -8.64 2.92 4.64
CA THR A 144 -9.39 2.93 5.91
C THR A 144 -8.78 3.95 6.86
N LEU A 145 -9.58 4.92 7.33
CA LEU A 145 -9.17 5.83 8.39
C LEU A 145 -9.27 5.13 9.74
N THR A 146 -8.14 4.93 10.41
CA THR A 146 -8.11 4.35 11.76
C THR A 146 -7.71 5.41 12.78
N SER A 147 -8.51 5.56 13.84
CA SER A 147 -8.14 6.40 14.97
C SER A 147 -7.06 5.68 15.78
N LYS A 148 -5.98 6.40 16.11
CA LYS A 148 -4.90 5.86 16.96
C LYS A 148 -5.38 5.49 18.36
N ASP A 149 -6.47 6.11 18.82
CA ASP A 149 -7.00 5.97 20.18
C ASP A 149 -8.07 4.87 20.31
N GLY A 150 -8.31 4.08 19.26
CA GLY A 150 -9.25 2.95 19.30
C GLY A 150 -10.73 3.32 19.42
N ASN A 151 -11.04 4.58 19.71
CA ASN A 151 -12.41 5.10 19.63
C ASN A 151 -12.79 5.29 18.17
N ILE A 152 -13.47 4.29 17.64
CA ILE A 152 -14.18 4.38 16.38
C ILE A 152 -15.32 5.37 16.64
N CYS A 153 -15.27 6.56 16.04
CA CYS A 153 -16.43 7.44 16.04
C CYS A 153 -17.51 6.75 15.19
N SER A 154 -18.44 6.08 15.84
CA SER A 154 -19.68 5.64 15.22
C SER A 154 -20.51 6.87 14.85
N TYR A 155 -20.84 6.99 13.57
CA TYR A 155 -21.95 7.82 13.09
C TYR A 155 -23.16 6.91 12.88
#